data_AF-A0A522ZAT4-F1
#
_entry.id   AF-A0A522ZAT4-F1
#
_cell.length_a   1.000
_cell.length_b   1.000
_cell.length_c   1.000
_cell.angle_alpha   90.00
_cell.angle_beta   90.00
_cell.angle_gamma   90.00
#
_symmetry.space_group_name_H-M   'P 1'
#
loop_
_entity.id
_entity.type
_entity.pdbx_description
1 polymer ?
#
loop_
_entity_poly.entity_id
_entity_poly.type
_entity_poly.pdbx_seq_one_letter_code
_entity_poly.pdbx_strand_id
1 'polypeptide(L)' 'MMKVVGISLLALTLAACGDTWGQRAVTGGGIGAGTGALIGALTPIGLLPGALVGGAVGAGVGAATTPRR' A
#
# COMPACT_ATOMS: atom_id res chain seq x y z
N MET A 1 4.94 23.69 0.68
CA MET A 1 3.85 22.78 1.10
C MET A 1 4.06 21.35 0.58
N MET A 2 4.24 21.13 -0.73
CA MET A 2 4.52 19.81 -1.33
C MET A 2 5.67 19.01 -0.68
N LYS A 3 6.75 19.71 -0.28
CA LYS A 3 7.95 19.10 0.32
C LYS A 3 7.69 18.42 1.67
N VAL A 4 6.80 19.00 2.49
CA VAL A 4 6.46 18.45 3.82
C VAL A 4 5.59 17.20 3.67
N VAL A 5 4.65 17.21 2.71
CA VAL A 5 3.83 16.05 2.38
C VAL A 5 4.69 14.89 1.89
N GLY A 6 5.66 15.15 1.02
CA GLY A 6 6.60 14.11 0.55
C GLY A 6 7.43 13.49 1.67
N ILE A 7 7.92 14.30 2.61
CA ILE A 7 8.72 13.83 3.76
C ILE A 7 7.86 13.01 4.73
N SER A 8 6.64 13.46 5.04
CA SER A 8 5.70 12.68 5.86
C SER A 8 5.31 11.38 5.19
N LEU A 9 5.08 11.37 3.87
CA LEU A 9 4.73 10.14 3.15
C LEU A 9 5.89 9.15 3.18
N LEU A 10 7.13 9.61 3.01
CA LEU A 10 8.33 8.77 3.17
C LEU A 10 8.47 8.25 4.60
N ALA A 11 8.27 9.09 5.62
CA ALA A 11 8.32 8.69 7.02
C ALA A 11 7.24 7.64 7.36
N LEU A 12 6.03 7.79 6.81
CA LEU A 12 4.95 6.81 6.96
C LEU A 12 5.25 5.50 6.23
N THR A 13 5.90 5.54 5.05
CA THR A 13 6.32 4.32 4.34
C THR A 13 7.45 3.58 5.06
N LEU A 14 8.35 4.30 5.73
CA LEU A 14 9.37 3.71 6.60
C LEU A 14 8.74 3.09 7.86
N ALA A 15 7.79 3.79 8.49
CA ALA A 15 7.05 3.27 9.64
C ALA A 15 6.13 2.10 9.27
N ALA A 16 5.70 2.02 8.00
CA ALA A 16 4.86 0.94 7.45
C ALA A 16 5.61 -0.38 7.25
N CYS A 17 6.94 -0.42 7.41
CA CYS A 17 7.78 -1.62 7.30
C CYS A 17 7.63 -2.58 8.52
N GLY A 18 6.50 -2.52 9.23
CA GLY A 18 6.27 -3.15 10.52
C GLY A 18 6.77 -4.59 10.60
N ASP A 19 7.25 -5.00 11.77
CA ASP A 19 7.92 -6.30 11.93
C ASP A 19 6.94 -7.48 12.02
N THR A 20 5.63 -7.23 12.09
CA THR A 20 4.61 -8.27 12.24
C THR A 20 3.76 -8.43 10.99
N TRP A 21 3.25 -9.65 10.80
CA TRP A 21 2.43 -10.06 9.66
C TRP A 21 1.23 -9.13 9.41
N GLY A 22 0.51 -8.77 10.48
CA GLY A 22 -0.66 -7.90 10.39
C GLY A 22 -0.30 -6.47 9.98
N GLN A 23 0.80 -5.93 10.51
CA GLN A 23 1.24 -4.58 10.17
C GLN A 23 1.67 -4.50 8.70
N ARG A 24 2.45 -5.46 8.20
CA ARG A 24 2.85 -5.51 6.78
C ARG A 24 1.68 -5.74 5.83
N ALA A 25 0.70 -6.56 6.23
CA ALA A 25 -0.49 -6.81 5.42
C ALA A 25 -1.37 -5.56 5.32
N VAL A 26 -1.62 -4.87 6.44
CA VAL A 26 -2.47 -3.67 6.46
C VAL A 26 -1.79 -2.52 5.73
N THR A 27 -0.48 -2.33 5.90
CA THR A 27 0.26 -1.25 5.23
C THR A 27 0.46 -1.53 3.75
N GLY A 28 0.85 -2.75 3.39
CA GLY A 28 0.93 -3.20 2.00
C GLY A 28 -0.41 -3.08 1.29
N GLY A 29 -1.51 -3.42 1.97
CA GLY A 29 -2.87 -3.26 1.46
C GLY A 29 -3.29 -1.81 1.29
N GLY A 30 -2.98 -0.93 2.25
CA GLY A 30 -3.28 0.50 2.13
C GLY A 30 -2.53 1.18 0.98
N ILE A 31 -1.23 0.91 0.85
CA ILE A 31 -0.38 1.48 -0.22
C ILE A 31 -0.77 0.88 -1.58
N GLY A 32 -1.00 -0.43 -1.62
CA GLY A 32 -1.47 -1.12 -2.80
C GLY A 32 -2.83 -0.61 -3.26
N ALA A 33 -3.76 -0.35 -2.34
CA ALA A 33 -5.07 0.22 -2.66
C ALA A 33 -4.94 1.65 -3.18
N GLY A 34 -4.12 2.51 -2.55
CA GLY A 34 -3.90 3.88 -3.03
C GLY A 34 -3.27 3.92 -4.42
N THR A 35 -2.24 3.10 -4.65
CA THR A 35 -1.54 3.03 -5.94
C THR A 35 -2.44 2.40 -7.01
N GLY A 36 -3.14 1.32 -6.66
CA GLY A 36 -4.09 0.64 -7.52
C GLY A 36 -5.29 1.51 -7.87
N ALA A 37 -5.75 2.37 -6.95
CA ALA A 37 -6.77 3.37 -7.22
C ALA A 37 -6.27 4.39 -8.25
N LEU A 38 -5.08 4.97 -8.05
CA LEU A 38 -4.49 5.93 -8.98
C LEU A 38 -4.34 5.35 -10.40
N ILE A 39 -3.81 4.12 -10.50
CA ILE A 39 -3.67 3.44 -11.79
C ILE A 39 -5.04 3.03 -12.35
N GLY A 40 -5.95 2.57 -11.51
CA GLY A 40 -7.34 2.21 -11.86
C GLY A 40 -8.14 3.40 -12.38
N ALA A 41 -7.89 4.60 -11.89
CA ALA A 41 -8.50 5.84 -12.37
C ALA A 41 -7.92 6.32 -13.71
N LEU A 42 -6.66 5.99 -13.99
CA LEU A 42 -5.99 6.29 -15.27
C LEU A 42 -6.29 5.24 -16.35
N THR A 43 -6.83 4.07 -15.96
CA THR A 43 -7.16 2.96 -16.86
C THR A 43 -8.68 2.82 -16.99
N PRO A 44 -9.19 2.16 -18.05
CA PRO A 44 -10.63 1.94 -18.22
C PRO A 44 -11.22 0.94 -17.20
N ILE A 45 -10.41 0.42 -16.28
CA ILE A 45 -10.81 -0.55 -15.26
C ILE A 45 -11.64 0.15 -14.17
N GLY A 46 -11.28 1.39 -13.80
CA GLY A 46 -11.97 2.19 -12.80
C GLY A 46 -11.26 2.25 -11.44
N LEU A 47 -11.51 3.33 -10.69
CA LEU A 47 -10.88 3.66 -9.40
C LEU A 47 -11.10 2.55 -8.35
N LEU A 48 -12.35 2.10 -8.16
CA LEU A 48 -12.69 1.07 -7.17
C LEU A 48 -12.03 -0.29 -7.45
N PRO A 49 -12.16 -0.89 -8.65
CA PRO A 49 -11.53 -2.19 -8.92
C PRO A 49 -10.01 -2.11 -8.88
N GLY A 50 -9.40 -1.01 -9.33
CA GLY A 50 -7.97 -0.79 -9.18
C GLY A 50 -7.54 -0.75 -7.70
N ALA A 51 -8.29 -0.05 -6.86
CA ALA A 51 -8.04 0.00 -5.41
C ALA A 51 -8.21 -1.37 -4.74
N LEU A 52 -9.25 -2.13 -5.12
CA LEU A 52 -9.52 -3.45 -4.57
C LEU A 52 -8.39 -4.43 -4.90
N VAL A 53 -7.99 -4.48 -6.17
CA VAL A 53 -6.93 -5.39 -6.64
C VAL A 53 -5.59 -4.98 -6.04
N GLY A 54 -5.24 -3.70 -6.12
CA GLY A 54 -4.00 -3.20 -5.55
C GLY A 54 -3.93 -3.43 -4.05
N GLY A 55 -5.03 -3.25 -3.32
CA GLY A 55 -5.09 -3.49 -1.88
C GLY A 55 -5.02 -4.96 -1.51
N ALA A 56 -5.72 -5.84 -2.24
CA ALA A 56 -5.66 -7.28 -2.00
C ALA A 56 -4.27 -7.84 -2.29
N VAL A 57 -3.66 -7.45 -3.41
CA VAL A 57 -2.30 -7.88 -3.78
C VAL A 57 -1.27 -7.31 -2.82
N GLY A 58 -1.35 -6.02 -2.50
CA GLY A 58 -0.45 -5.38 -1.56
C GLY A 58 -0.52 -5.98 -0.15
N ALA A 59 -1.71 -6.32 0.34
CA ALA A 59 -1.89 -6.99 1.63
C ALA A 59 -1.36 -8.42 1.61
N GLY A 60 -1.64 -9.18 0.54
CA GLY A 60 -1.16 -10.54 0.36
C GLY A 60 0.36 -10.62 0.29
N VAL A 61 1.00 -9.72 -0.46
CA VAL A 61 2.46 -9.65 -0.58
C VAL A 61 3.10 -9.23 0.76
N GLY A 62 2.52 -8.25 1.46
CA GLY A 62 2.99 -7.84 2.78
C GLY A 62 2.93 -8.97 3.81
N ALA A 63 1.84 -9.74 3.82
CA ALA A 63 1.72 -10.94 4.65
C ALA A 63 2.72 -12.04 4.26
N ALA A 64 2.86 -12.32 2.96
CA ALA A 64 3.70 -13.40 2.44
C ALA A 64 5.21 -13.14 2.63
N THR A 65 5.63 -11.87 2.60
CA THR A 65 7.04 -11.47 2.76
C THR A 65 7.44 -11.18 4.21
N THR A 66 6.53 -11.39 5.17
CA THR A 66 6.85 -11.22 6.59
C THR A 66 7.87 -12.29 7.03
N PRO A 67 9.05 -11.90 7.56
CA PRO A 67 10.03 -12.86 8.07
C PRO A 67 9.46 -13.61 9.28
N ARG A 68 9.52 -14.95 9.25
CA ARG A 68 9.25 -15.79 10.43
C ARG A 68 10.56 -15.86 11.22
N ARG A 69 10.67 -15.05 12.27
CA ARG A 69 11.78 -15.12 13.23
C ARG A 69 11.34 -15.86 14.49
#